data_AF-A0A3B4F9M7-F1
#
_entry.id   AF-A0A3B4F9M7-F1
#
_cell.length_a   1.000
_cell.length_b   1.000
_cell.length_c   1.000
_cell.angle_alpha   90.00
_cell.angle_beta   90.00
_cell.angle_gamma   90.00
#
_symmetry.space_group_name_H-M   'P 1'
#
loop_
_entity.id
_entity.type
_entity.pdbx_description
1 polymer ?
#
loop_
_entity_poly.entity_id
_entity_poly.type
_entity_poly.pdbx_seq_one_letter_code
_entity_poly.pdbx_strand_id
1 'polypeptide(L)'
;MTSYALANENKLNKEILFKFVSPELSHWPVPRGRIYTLEATAYALLALVKSQNFEDARPVVRWFNAQQKVGGGYGSTQATIMVYQAVAEYWINANEPQYDLNVDIKLPGRSAPEKYNFNQNNHYATRTSKINDINQDITVTARGTGEATVTLVSLYYAKPKERESDCQNFTLKVDLVEEKSNADEKIYKLRIEVMYKNRDRDAGMSILDIGLLTGFAVETKDLDLLSRGRGRTISKYEMNKALSERGSLIIYLDKVSHTRPEEIAFRIKQEMPVGVLQPASVSVYEYYEQTRCVKFYHPEREAGKLLQLCRDNICTCAEENCSMQKKEKIPNDDRQAKICESTETSKVDFAYKVLVEEVVEELSTDSHKVKVLDPIKEGSLDVGPLNKQRIFLSYQHCREALSLEQGKTYLLMGSDKDIHRDDKKNT
;
A
#
# COMPACT_ATOMS: atom_id res chain seq x y z
N MET A 1 22.22 -11.05 24.99
CA MET A 1 21.97 -10.20 26.16
C MET A 1 22.86 -10.58 27.36
N THR A 2 22.75 -11.79 27.93
CA THR A 2 23.56 -12.21 29.09
C THR A 2 25.06 -12.10 28.85
N SER A 3 25.55 -12.48 27.66
CA SER A 3 26.96 -12.34 27.30
C SER A 3 27.46 -10.90 27.36
N TYR A 4 26.62 -9.92 26.98
CA TYR A 4 26.97 -8.50 27.09
C TYR A 4 27.01 -8.03 28.55
N ALA A 5 26.04 -8.44 29.37
CA ALA A 5 26.06 -8.15 30.81
C ALA A 5 27.32 -8.73 31.49
N LEU A 6 27.71 -9.96 31.14
CA LEU A 6 28.94 -10.58 31.62
C LEU A 6 30.20 -9.88 31.08
N ALA A 7 30.18 -9.40 29.84
CA ALA A 7 31.29 -8.64 29.27
C ALA A 7 31.56 -7.33 30.04
N ASN A 8 30.51 -6.65 30.49
CA ASN A 8 30.65 -5.44 31.34
C ASN A 8 31.34 -5.74 32.68
N GLU A 9 31.21 -6.98 33.19
CA GLU A 9 31.87 -7.46 34.40
C GLU A 9 33.21 -8.17 34.10
N ASN A 10 33.74 -8.07 32.87
CA ASN A 10 34.94 -8.77 32.40
C ASN A 10 34.87 -10.31 32.55
N LYS A 11 33.66 -10.88 32.54
CA LYS A 11 33.37 -12.31 32.71
C LYS A 11 32.78 -12.96 31.45
N LEU A 12 33.06 -12.40 30.27
CA LEU A 12 32.56 -12.94 29.01
C LEU A 12 33.15 -14.33 28.74
N ASN A 13 32.28 -15.34 28.62
CA ASN A 13 32.66 -16.63 28.08
C ASN A 13 32.42 -16.64 26.56
N LYS A 14 33.51 -16.60 25.79
CA LYS A 14 33.47 -16.58 24.32
C LYS A 14 32.92 -17.88 23.73
N GLU A 15 33.28 -19.04 24.27
CA GLU A 15 32.81 -20.34 23.76
C GLU A 15 31.28 -20.43 23.78
N ILE A 16 30.66 -19.96 24.87
CA ILE A 16 29.20 -19.92 24.99
C ILE A 16 28.59 -18.96 23.98
N LEU A 17 29.21 -17.80 23.75
CA LEU A 17 28.73 -16.83 22.76
C LEU A 17 28.78 -17.43 21.35
N PHE A 18 29.94 -17.95 20.94
CA PHE A 18 30.13 -18.51 19.61
C PHE A 18 29.40 -19.84 19.37
N LYS A 19 28.93 -20.53 20.40
CA LYS A 19 28.08 -21.73 20.24
C LYS A 19 26.80 -21.48 19.43
N PHE A 20 26.29 -20.26 19.46
CA PHE A 20 25.01 -19.89 18.82
C PHE A 20 25.17 -19.00 17.59
N VAL A 21 26.41 -18.80 17.11
CA VAL A 21 26.70 -17.94 15.96
C VAL A 21 26.30 -18.63 14.65
N SER A 22 26.01 -17.84 13.62
CA SER A 22 25.81 -18.33 12.26
C SER A 22 27.10 -19.00 11.71
N PRO A 23 26.99 -19.91 10.74
CA PRO A 23 28.16 -20.56 10.11
C PRO A 23 29.19 -19.58 9.53
N GLU A 24 28.73 -18.39 9.11
CA GLU A 24 29.54 -17.31 8.55
C GLU A 24 30.20 -16.42 9.62
N LEU A 25 29.98 -16.71 10.91
CA LEU A 25 30.45 -15.91 12.05
C LEU A 25 29.97 -14.45 12.03
N SER A 26 28.82 -14.20 11.39
CA SER A 26 28.34 -12.85 11.08
C SER A 26 27.16 -12.39 11.93
N HIS A 27 26.35 -13.30 12.48
CA HIS A 27 25.16 -12.95 13.26
C HIS A 27 24.70 -14.10 14.17
N TRP A 28 23.75 -13.80 15.07
CA TRP A 28 23.17 -14.77 16.02
C TRP A 28 21.69 -15.01 15.71
N PRO A 29 21.37 -16.04 14.89
CA PRO A 29 20.01 -16.30 14.46
C PRO A 29 19.10 -16.71 15.63
N VAL A 30 17.88 -16.17 15.64
CA VAL A 30 16.84 -16.49 16.64
C VAL A 30 15.60 -17.05 15.92
N PRO A 31 15.00 -18.16 16.39
CA PRO A 31 13.82 -18.76 15.76
C PRO A 31 12.60 -17.83 15.63
N ARG A 32 12.52 -16.81 16.50
CA ARG A 32 11.46 -15.79 16.48
C ARG A 32 11.52 -14.82 15.30
N GLY A 33 12.53 -14.93 14.43
CA GLY A 33 12.59 -14.19 13.18
C GLY A 33 13.61 -13.04 13.15
N ARG A 34 13.54 -12.25 12.08
CA ARG A 34 14.59 -11.29 11.69
C ARG A 34 14.82 -10.19 12.73
N ILE A 35 13.76 -9.59 13.27
CA ILE A 35 13.90 -8.44 14.19
C ILE A 35 14.60 -8.85 15.49
N TYR A 36 14.23 -10.01 16.05
CA TYR A 36 14.89 -10.54 17.24
C TYR A 36 16.32 -11.02 16.96
N THR A 37 16.59 -11.50 15.75
CA THR A 37 17.96 -11.81 15.30
C THR A 37 18.84 -10.56 15.27
N LEU A 38 18.31 -9.43 14.79
CA LEU A 38 19.02 -8.14 14.79
C LEU A 38 19.36 -7.69 16.22
N GLU A 39 18.38 -7.74 17.13
CA GLU A 39 18.59 -7.38 18.52
C GLU A 39 19.60 -8.30 19.22
N ALA A 40 19.47 -9.63 19.07
CA ALA A 40 20.40 -10.60 19.66
C ALA A 40 21.82 -10.39 19.15
N THR A 41 21.97 -10.17 17.84
CA THR A 41 23.27 -9.88 17.20
C THR A 41 23.86 -8.56 17.69
N ALA A 42 23.03 -7.55 17.98
CA ALA A 42 23.50 -6.25 18.46
C ALA A 42 24.10 -6.38 19.87
N TYR A 43 23.47 -7.17 20.74
CA TYR A 43 24.06 -7.52 22.04
C TYR A 43 25.35 -8.32 21.90
N ALA A 44 25.46 -9.22 20.91
CA ALA A 44 26.68 -9.97 20.67
C ALA A 44 27.82 -9.05 20.21
N LEU A 45 27.54 -8.12 19.28
CA LEU A 45 28.50 -7.11 18.84
C LEU A 45 28.98 -6.23 20.01
N LEU A 46 28.06 -5.75 20.86
CA LEU A 46 28.42 -4.99 22.05
C LEU A 46 29.32 -5.79 23.00
N ALA A 47 29.05 -7.09 23.19
CA ALA A 47 29.90 -7.95 24.00
C ALA A 47 31.31 -8.09 23.41
N LEU A 48 31.42 -8.30 22.09
CA LEU A 48 32.70 -8.39 21.39
C LEU A 48 33.50 -7.09 21.51
N VAL A 49 32.86 -5.94 21.24
CA VAL A 49 33.47 -4.61 21.35
C VAL A 49 33.97 -4.32 22.77
N LYS A 50 33.15 -4.60 23.80
CA LYS A 50 33.59 -4.41 25.20
C LYS A 50 34.76 -5.31 25.60
N SER A 51 34.83 -6.51 25.04
CA SER A 51 35.98 -7.42 25.21
C SER A 51 37.16 -7.14 24.25
N GLN A 52 37.14 -5.99 23.55
CA GLN A 52 38.17 -5.54 22.59
C GLN A 52 38.46 -6.53 21.46
N ASN A 53 37.47 -7.36 21.09
CA ASN A 53 37.63 -8.38 20.06
C ASN A 53 37.14 -7.87 18.69
N PHE A 54 37.90 -6.96 18.09
CA PHE A 54 37.47 -6.23 16.89
C PHE A 54 37.50 -7.07 15.61
N GLU A 55 38.41 -8.04 15.50
CA GLU A 55 38.49 -8.92 14.32
C GLU A 55 37.23 -9.75 14.14
N ASP A 56 36.67 -10.29 15.23
CA ASP A 56 35.41 -11.04 15.22
C ASP A 56 34.18 -10.13 15.13
N ALA A 57 34.30 -8.86 15.53
CA ALA A 57 33.22 -7.88 15.45
C ALA A 57 33.01 -7.32 14.04
N ARG A 58 34.08 -7.21 13.23
CA ARG A 58 34.04 -6.63 11.88
C ARG A 58 33.03 -7.33 10.94
N PRO A 59 32.96 -8.67 10.84
CA PRO A 59 31.94 -9.36 10.03
C PRO A 59 30.51 -9.05 10.48
N VAL A 60 30.30 -8.84 11.79
CA VAL A 60 28.98 -8.54 12.37
C VAL A 60 28.51 -7.14 11.98
N VAL A 61 29.42 -6.15 11.99
CA VAL A 61 29.11 -4.78 11.53
C VAL A 61 28.76 -4.77 10.04
N ARG A 62 29.53 -5.49 9.21
CA ARG A 62 29.22 -5.64 7.79
C ARG A 62 27.85 -6.26 7.56
N TRP A 63 27.52 -7.28 8.35
CA TRP A 63 26.20 -7.90 8.28
C TRP A 63 25.09 -6.89 8.59
N PHE A 64 25.24 -6.02 9.61
CA PHE A 64 24.24 -4.99 9.91
C PHE A 64 24.01 -4.00 8.76
N ASN A 65 25.05 -3.62 8.02
CA ASN A 65 24.90 -2.72 6.86
C ASN A 65 23.95 -3.31 5.81
N ALA A 66 23.98 -4.63 5.61
CA ALA A 66 23.06 -5.32 4.70
C ALA A 66 21.63 -5.47 5.24
N GLN A 67 21.41 -5.22 6.54
CA GLN A 67 20.10 -5.38 7.19
C GLN A 67 19.32 -4.07 7.33
N GLN A 68 19.91 -2.92 7.02
CA GLN A 68 19.25 -1.64 7.17
C GLN A 68 18.06 -1.52 6.21
N LYS A 69 16.89 -1.11 6.72
CA LYS A 69 15.71 -0.83 5.89
C LYS A 69 15.76 0.59 5.32
N VAL A 70 14.93 0.83 4.32
CA VAL A 70 14.65 2.17 3.78
C VAL A 70 14.27 3.13 4.91
N GLY A 71 14.91 4.30 4.94
CA GLY A 71 14.78 5.27 6.04
C GLY A 71 15.75 5.05 7.20
N GLY A 72 16.68 4.10 7.07
CA GLY A 72 17.77 3.86 8.01
C GLY A 72 17.40 2.99 9.21
N GLY A 73 16.13 2.65 9.42
CA GLY A 73 15.70 1.83 10.55
C GLY A 73 15.96 0.34 10.37
N TYR A 74 15.87 -0.42 11.47
CA TYR A 74 16.03 -1.89 11.48
C TYR A 74 14.71 -2.63 11.67
N GLY A 75 13.59 -1.95 11.46
CA GLY A 75 12.24 -2.53 11.46
C GLY A 75 11.51 -2.50 12.81
N SER A 76 12.20 -2.27 13.93
CA SER A 76 11.56 -1.96 15.22
C SER A 76 12.39 -0.96 16.01
N THR A 77 11.78 -0.27 16.96
CA THR A 77 12.48 0.73 17.79
C THR A 77 13.61 0.10 18.59
N GLN A 78 13.35 -1.05 19.24
CA GLN A 78 14.36 -1.76 20.04
C GLN A 78 15.53 -2.25 19.19
N ALA A 79 15.26 -2.93 18.07
CA ALA A 79 16.33 -3.36 17.17
C ALA A 79 17.12 -2.16 16.62
N THR A 80 16.43 -1.08 16.25
CA THR A 80 17.10 0.11 15.70
C THR A 80 18.02 0.77 16.72
N ILE A 81 17.56 0.98 17.96
CA ILE A 81 18.37 1.57 19.03
C ILE A 81 19.57 0.68 19.33
N MET A 82 19.35 -0.62 19.53
CA MET A 82 20.41 -1.55 19.90
C MET A 82 21.46 -1.69 18.81
N VAL A 83 21.06 -1.80 17.55
CA VAL A 83 22.00 -1.88 16.42
C VAL A 83 22.79 -0.59 16.28
N TYR A 84 22.14 0.58 16.35
CA TYR A 84 22.87 1.84 16.28
C TYR A 84 23.86 2.02 17.43
N GLN A 85 23.47 1.67 18.66
CA GLN A 85 24.39 1.69 19.79
C GLN A 85 25.58 0.76 19.56
N ALA A 86 25.34 -0.47 19.11
CA ALA A 86 26.39 -1.47 18.89
C ALA A 86 27.38 -1.05 17.79
N VAL A 87 26.85 -0.57 16.66
CA VAL A 87 27.66 -0.11 15.53
C VAL A 87 28.42 1.18 15.89
N ALA A 88 27.80 2.12 16.59
CA ALA A 88 28.48 3.34 17.06
C ALA A 88 29.64 3.02 18.02
N GLU A 89 29.41 2.15 19.00
CA GLU A 89 30.46 1.69 19.93
C GLU A 89 31.60 1.00 19.20
N TYR A 90 31.32 0.23 18.14
CA TYR A 90 32.37 -0.32 17.28
C TYR A 90 33.19 0.79 16.63
N TRP A 91 32.56 1.74 15.93
CA TRP A 91 33.25 2.80 15.20
C TRP A 91 34.02 3.79 16.10
N ILE A 92 33.63 3.93 17.36
CA ILE A 92 34.36 4.76 18.35
C ILE A 92 35.68 4.09 18.77
N ASN A 93 35.70 2.76 18.87
CA ASN A 93 36.81 2.02 19.48
C ASN A 93 37.69 1.26 18.48
N ALA A 94 37.16 0.92 17.31
CA ALA A 94 37.88 0.19 16.27
C ALA A 94 38.62 1.15 15.32
N ASN A 95 39.88 0.83 15.03
CA ASN A 95 40.64 1.50 13.98
C ASN A 95 40.44 0.75 12.67
N GLU A 96 39.69 1.33 11.73
CA GLU A 96 39.52 0.79 10.39
C GLU A 96 40.60 1.32 9.43
N PRO A 97 41.02 0.53 8.43
CA PRO A 97 41.98 0.95 7.43
C PRO A 97 41.43 2.09 6.57
N GLN A 98 42.33 2.90 6.00
CA GLN A 98 41.95 3.94 5.05
C GLN A 98 41.19 3.35 3.87
N TYR A 99 40.13 4.05 3.43
CA TYR A 99 39.34 3.71 2.26
C TYR A 99 39.29 4.87 1.28
N ASP A 100 39.35 4.51 0.00
CA ASP A 100 39.14 5.38 -1.15
C ASP A 100 38.39 4.56 -2.22
N LEU A 101 37.08 4.77 -2.29
CA LEU A 101 36.18 3.98 -3.10
C LEU A 101 35.49 4.86 -4.14
N ASN A 102 35.69 4.53 -5.41
CA ASN A 102 35.00 5.15 -6.54
C ASN A 102 33.83 4.26 -6.96
N VAL A 103 32.62 4.82 -6.99
CA VAL A 103 31.38 4.13 -7.36
C VAL A 103 30.74 4.84 -8.54
N ASP A 104 30.63 4.13 -9.66
CA ASP A 104 29.92 4.60 -10.85
C ASP A 104 28.55 3.91 -10.93
N ILE A 105 27.47 4.70 -11.00
CA ILE A 105 26.10 4.20 -11.12
C ILE A 105 25.54 4.59 -12.49
N LYS A 106 25.30 3.61 -13.34
CA LYS A 106 24.65 3.80 -14.64
C LYS A 106 23.14 3.54 -14.50
N LEU A 107 22.37 4.61 -14.66
CA LEU A 107 20.91 4.60 -14.61
C LEU A 107 20.33 4.51 -16.04
N PRO A 108 19.18 3.83 -16.21
CA PRO A 108 18.46 3.79 -17.48
C PRO A 108 18.07 5.20 -17.93
N GLY A 109 18.12 5.45 -19.24
CA GLY A 109 17.79 6.76 -19.83
C GLY A 109 18.87 7.84 -19.69
N ARG A 110 19.98 7.59 -18.98
CA ARG A 110 21.10 8.54 -18.87
C ARG A 110 22.28 8.14 -19.76
N SER A 111 22.87 9.13 -20.43
CA SER A 111 24.00 8.93 -21.35
C SER A 111 25.33 8.64 -20.63
N ALA A 112 25.53 9.19 -19.43
CA ALA A 112 26.73 9.01 -18.64
C ALA A 112 26.42 8.42 -17.24
N PRO A 113 27.31 7.59 -16.67
CA PRO A 113 27.17 7.13 -15.30
C PRO A 113 27.41 8.28 -14.32
N GLU A 114 26.68 8.25 -13.21
CA GLU A 114 26.96 9.13 -12.08
C GLU A 114 28.15 8.58 -11.31
N LYS A 115 29.13 9.44 -11.02
CA LYS A 115 30.37 9.04 -10.36
C LYS A 115 30.42 9.61 -8.95
N TYR A 116 30.69 8.75 -7.99
CA TYR A 116 30.83 9.10 -6.59
C TYR A 116 32.19 8.63 -6.09
N ASN A 117 32.85 9.47 -5.29
CA ASN A 117 34.07 9.10 -4.57
C ASN A 117 33.79 9.17 -3.07
N PHE A 118 34.11 8.10 -2.36
CA PHE A 118 33.96 7.97 -0.92
C PHE A 118 35.33 7.79 -0.27
N ASN A 119 35.70 8.72 0.60
CA ASN A 119 36.98 8.79 1.30
C ASN A 119 36.78 9.28 2.74
N GLN A 120 37.86 9.37 3.52
CA GLN A 120 37.83 9.79 4.93
C GLN A 120 37.14 11.15 5.14
N ASN A 121 37.19 12.07 4.17
CA ASN A 121 36.64 13.42 4.31
C ASN A 121 35.13 13.48 4.04
N ASN A 122 34.56 12.51 3.31
CA ASN A 122 33.17 12.58 2.85
C ASN A 122 32.34 11.32 3.13
N HIS A 123 32.83 10.41 3.96
CA HIS A 123 32.19 9.13 4.25
C HIS A 123 30.82 9.19 4.93
N TYR A 124 30.52 10.27 5.64
CA TYR A 124 29.18 10.50 6.19
C TYR A 124 28.18 11.03 5.15
N ALA A 125 28.63 11.40 3.94
CA ALA A 125 27.78 12.00 2.94
C ALA A 125 26.97 10.93 2.17
N THR A 126 25.66 10.97 2.34
CA THR A 126 24.73 10.18 1.52
C THR A 126 24.55 10.84 0.15
N ARG A 127 24.51 10.04 -0.92
CA ARG A 127 24.25 10.49 -2.30
C ARG A 127 22.99 9.82 -2.81
N THR A 128 22.09 10.62 -3.39
CA THR A 128 20.76 10.14 -3.81
C THR A 128 20.47 10.58 -5.22
N SER A 129 19.97 9.64 -6.03
CA SER A 129 19.52 9.89 -7.39
C SER A 129 18.16 9.28 -7.63
N LYS A 130 17.34 9.97 -8.42
CA LYS A 130 15.97 9.57 -8.75
C LYS A 130 15.81 9.36 -10.25
N ILE A 131 14.98 8.38 -10.60
CA ILE A 131 14.49 8.10 -11.95
C ILE A 131 12.99 7.86 -11.86
N ASN A 132 12.26 8.14 -12.94
CA ASN A 132 10.81 7.98 -13.00
C ASN A 132 10.39 6.57 -13.44
N ASP A 133 11.33 5.79 -13.99
CA ASP A 133 11.10 4.43 -14.44
C ASP A 133 11.39 3.41 -13.34
N ILE A 134 10.48 2.45 -13.15
CA ILE A 134 10.66 1.30 -12.26
C ILE A 134 10.94 0.03 -13.08
N ASN A 135 11.50 -1.00 -12.45
CA ASN A 135 11.80 -2.31 -13.07
C ASN A 135 12.78 -2.25 -14.26
N GLN A 136 13.76 -1.36 -14.18
CA GLN A 136 14.84 -1.25 -15.15
C GLN A 136 16.16 -1.69 -14.52
N ASP A 137 17.02 -2.30 -15.31
CA ASP A 137 18.33 -2.74 -14.85
C ASP A 137 19.25 -1.55 -14.58
N ILE A 138 19.95 -1.60 -13.45
CA ILE A 138 20.98 -0.62 -13.06
C ILE A 138 22.34 -1.30 -13.04
N THR A 139 23.39 -0.59 -13.44
CA THR A 139 24.77 -1.11 -13.35
C THR A 139 25.55 -0.29 -12.33
N VAL A 140 26.09 -0.97 -11.31
CA VAL A 140 26.94 -0.36 -10.29
C VAL A 140 28.36 -0.91 -10.47
N THR A 141 29.33 -0.02 -10.64
CA THR A 141 30.75 -0.38 -10.76
C THR A 141 31.53 0.28 -9.63
N ALA A 142 32.13 -0.52 -8.75
CA ALA A 142 32.95 -0.04 -7.65
C ALA A 142 34.44 -0.33 -7.93
N ARG A 143 35.32 0.64 -7.67
CA ARG A 143 36.78 0.55 -7.86
C ARG A 143 37.51 1.24 -6.71
N GLY A 144 38.50 0.57 -6.13
CA GLY A 144 39.31 1.12 -5.04
C GLY A 144 39.25 0.25 -3.79
N THR A 145 39.53 0.86 -2.64
CA THR A 145 39.56 0.20 -1.34
C THR A 145 38.46 0.74 -0.44
N GLY A 146 37.77 -0.16 0.26
CA GLY A 146 36.64 0.21 1.13
C GLY A 146 35.36 -0.55 0.78
N GLU A 147 34.30 -0.22 1.49
CA GLU A 147 32.99 -0.83 1.36
C GLU A 147 31.93 0.28 1.35
N ALA A 148 30.95 0.17 0.44
CA ALA A 148 29.83 1.08 0.39
C ALA A 148 28.53 0.29 0.21
N THR A 149 27.46 0.83 0.79
CA THR A 149 26.12 0.25 0.68
C THR A 149 25.31 1.04 -0.34
N VAL A 150 24.75 0.36 -1.33
CA VAL A 150 23.82 0.95 -2.30
C VAL A 150 22.43 0.40 -2.02
N THR A 151 21.47 1.29 -1.78
CA THR A 151 20.06 0.92 -1.54
C THR A 151 19.21 1.40 -2.71
N LEU A 152 18.51 0.48 -3.36
CA LEU A 152 17.51 0.81 -4.39
C LEU A 152 16.11 0.79 -3.77
N VAL A 153 15.36 1.86 -3.97
CA VAL A 153 14.00 2.00 -3.44
C VAL A 153 13.06 2.42 -4.55
N SER A 154 12.07 1.57 -4.84
CA SER A 154 10.99 1.87 -5.78
C SER A 154 9.73 2.23 -5.02
N LEU A 155 9.24 3.45 -5.21
CA LEU A 155 7.96 3.91 -4.67
C LEU A 155 6.94 3.90 -5.80
N TYR A 156 5.85 3.16 -5.62
CA TYR A 156 4.77 3.06 -6.61
C TYR A 156 3.43 2.83 -5.92
N TYR A 157 2.34 3.20 -6.58
CA TYR A 157 1.00 2.89 -6.14
C TYR A 157 0.65 1.45 -6.53
N ALA A 158 0.45 0.60 -5.52
CA ALA A 158 -0.06 -0.74 -5.71
C ALA A 158 -1.59 -0.74 -5.58
N LYS A 159 -2.28 -1.55 -6.39
CA LYS A 159 -3.72 -1.78 -6.22
C LYS A 159 -3.97 -2.43 -4.85
N PRO A 160 -4.98 -1.98 -4.08
CA PRO A 160 -5.39 -2.65 -2.85
C PRO A 160 -5.85 -4.06 -3.21
N LYS A 161 -5.14 -5.07 -2.69
CA LYS A 161 -5.50 -6.48 -2.83
C LYS A 161 -5.37 -7.11 -1.46
N GLU A 162 -6.45 -7.71 -0.98
CA GLU A 162 -6.36 -8.58 0.18
C GLU A 162 -5.63 -9.86 -0.24
N ARG A 163 -4.43 -10.08 0.30
CA ARG A 163 -3.78 -11.39 0.16
C ARG A 163 -4.02 -12.13 1.46
N GLU A 164 -4.51 -13.38 1.39
CA GLU A 164 -4.64 -14.22 2.59
C GLU A 164 -3.28 -14.41 3.29
N SER A 165 -2.18 -14.34 2.55
CA SER A 165 -0.81 -14.32 3.07
C SER A 165 -0.50 -13.17 4.02
N ASP A 166 -1.27 -12.08 3.99
CA ASP A 166 -1.01 -10.89 4.81
C ASP A 166 -1.50 -11.12 6.25
N CYS A 167 -2.49 -12.00 6.45
CA CYS A 167 -3.12 -12.27 7.74
C CYS A 167 -2.69 -13.61 8.36
N GLN A 168 -1.37 -13.85 8.40
CA GLN A 168 -0.79 -15.06 9.00
C GLN A 168 -0.92 -15.09 10.53
N ASN A 169 -0.63 -13.95 11.17
CA ASN A 169 -0.55 -13.85 12.63
C ASN A 169 -1.84 -13.37 13.29
N PHE A 170 -2.75 -12.75 12.53
CA PHE A 170 -3.99 -12.18 13.06
C PHE A 170 -5.20 -12.63 12.26
N THR A 171 -6.32 -12.82 12.95
CA THR A 171 -7.66 -12.81 12.36
C THR A 171 -8.19 -11.39 12.52
N LEU A 172 -8.48 -10.73 11.40
CA LEU A 172 -9.01 -9.37 11.37
C LEU A 172 -10.32 -9.39 10.58
N LYS A 173 -11.39 -8.91 11.21
CA LYS A 173 -12.68 -8.66 10.56
C LYS A 173 -13.03 -7.19 10.71
N VAL A 174 -13.48 -6.58 9.62
CA VAL A 174 -13.82 -5.16 9.58
C VAL A 174 -15.19 -5.04 8.93
N ASP A 175 -16.15 -4.57 9.69
CA ASP A 175 -17.52 -4.33 9.25
C ASP A 175 -17.83 -2.84 9.39
N LEU A 176 -18.47 -2.26 8.36
CA LEU A 176 -18.97 -0.90 8.41
C LEU A 176 -20.49 -0.94 8.43
N VAL A 177 -21.10 -0.58 9.56
CA VAL A 177 -22.54 -0.65 9.78
C VAL A 177 -23.12 0.75 9.69
N GLU A 178 -24.16 0.93 8.89
CA GLU A 178 -24.89 2.20 8.81
C GLU A 178 -25.73 2.41 10.08
N GLU A 179 -25.52 3.52 10.79
CA GLU A 179 -26.36 3.91 11.94
C GLU A 179 -27.40 4.95 11.56
N LYS A 180 -27.01 5.93 10.74
CA LYS A 180 -27.87 7.03 10.31
C LYS A 180 -27.41 7.50 8.94
N SER A 181 -28.30 7.49 7.96
CA SER A 181 -28.03 8.01 6.62
C SER A 181 -29.21 8.87 6.20
N ASN A 182 -29.06 10.16 6.45
CA ASN A 182 -29.97 11.19 5.95
C ASN A 182 -29.25 12.01 4.88
N ALA A 183 -30.00 12.79 4.10
CA ALA A 183 -29.43 13.66 3.06
C ALA A 183 -28.31 14.59 3.58
N ASP A 184 -28.42 15.03 4.84
CA ASP A 184 -27.47 15.98 5.47
C ASP A 184 -26.40 15.32 6.34
N GLU A 185 -26.57 14.06 6.74
CA GLU A 185 -25.70 13.43 7.73
C GLU A 185 -25.61 11.90 7.52
N LYS A 186 -24.41 11.42 7.18
CA LYS A 186 -24.09 10.00 7.12
C LYS A 186 -23.16 9.63 8.28
N ILE A 187 -23.63 8.74 9.15
CA ILE A 187 -22.91 8.18 10.29
C ILE A 187 -22.87 6.66 10.14
N TYR A 188 -21.65 6.13 10.20
CA TYR A 188 -21.41 4.70 10.21
C TYR A 188 -20.68 4.30 11.48
N LYS A 189 -20.99 3.10 12.00
CA LYS A 189 -20.24 2.44 13.06
C LYS A 189 -19.23 1.50 12.43
N LEU A 190 -17.95 1.83 12.57
CA LEU A 190 -16.86 0.96 12.16
C LEU A 190 -16.61 -0.05 13.29
N ARG A 191 -16.80 -1.35 12.99
CA ARG A 191 -16.58 -2.46 13.93
C ARG A 191 -15.37 -3.27 13.48
N ILE A 192 -14.39 -3.38 14.35
CA ILE A 192 -13.14 -4.10 14.11
C ILE A 192 -13.04 -5.22 15.12
N GLU A 193 -12.97 -6.46 14.66
CA GLU A 193 -12.71 -7.63 15.50
C GLU A 193 -11.31 -8.16 15.19
N VAL A 194 -10.51 -8.33 16.25
CA VAL A 194 -9.12 -8.77 16.15
C VAL A 194 -8.83 -9.91 17.12
N MET A 195 -8.11 -10.92 16.63
CA MET A 195 -7.66 -12.06 17.42
C MET A 195 -6.29 -12.52 16.94
N TYR A 196 -5.43 -12.94 17.87
CA TYR A 196 -4.11 -13.45 17.52
C TYR A 196 -4.15 -14.95 17.19
N LYS A 197 -3.53 -15.36 16.07
CA LYS A 197 -3.57 -16.74 15.53
C LYS A 197 -2.49 -17.66 16.12
N ASN A 198 -2.10 -17.45 17.38
CA ASN A 198 -1.13 -18.31 18.06
C ASN A 198 -1.84 -19.27 19.02
N ARG A 199 -1.27 -20.45 19.25
CA ARG A 199 -1.87 -21.46 20.14
C ARG A 199 -1.47 -21.30 21.60
N ASP A 200 -0.31 -20.68 21.84
CA ASP A 200 0.39 -20.78 23.13
C ASP A 200 0.54 -19.44 23.84
N ARG A 201 0.31 -18.31 23.17
CA ARG A 201 0.49 -16.97 23.74
C ARG A 201 -0.42 -15.93 23.15
N ASP A 202 -0.76 -14.93 23.96
CA ASP A 202 -1.30 -13.65 23.48
C ASP A 202 -0.22 -12.87 22.68
N ALA A 203 -0.64 -12.04 21.74
CA ALA A 203 0.24 -11.07 21.12
C ALA A 203 0.61 -9.97 22.12
N GLY A 204 1.83 -9.43 21.99
CA GLY A 204 2.26 -8.28 22.78
C GLY A 204 1.55 -7.00 22.36
N MET A 205 2.16 -5.86 22.71
CA MET A 205 1.64 -4.55 22.30
C MET A 205 1.46 -4.51 20.78
N SER A 206 0.23 -4.22 20.36
CA SER A 206 -0.19 -4.26 18.96
C SER A 206 -0.74 -2.91 18.52
N ILE A 207 -0.55 -2.58 17.25
CA ILE A 207 -1.05 -1.33 16.66
C ILE A 207 -2.16 -1.66 15.67
N LEU A 208 -3.26 -0.93 15.79
CA LEU A 208 -4.27 -0.79 14.75
C LEU A 208 -4.06 0.55 14.04
N ASP A 209 -3.72 0.48 12.76
CA ASP A 209 -3.55 1.62 11.88
C ASP A 209 -4.72 1.66 10.90
N ILE A 210 -5.60 2.65 11.11
CA ILE A 210 -6.91 2.78 10.46
C ILE A 210 -6.85 4.00 9.56
N GLY A 211 -6.80 3.79 8.25
CA GLY A 211 -7.02 4.84 7.27
C GLY A 211 -8.48 5.27 7.28
N LEU A 212 -8.75 6.57 7.21
CA LEU A 212 -10.11 7.09 7.12
C LEU A 212 -10.55 7.26 5.66
N LEU A 213 -11.85 7.13 5.42
CA LEU A 213 -12.45 7.50 4.14
C LEU A 213 -12.34 9.02 3.95
N THR A 214 -12.09 9.48 2.73
CA THR A 214 -11.99 10.91 2.45
C THR A 214 -13.29 11.63 2.84
N GLY A 215 -13.18 12.71 3.60
CA GLY A 215 -14.32 13.49 4.08
C GLY A 215 -15.01 12.91 5.32
N PHE A 216 -14.47 11.85 5.93
CA PHE A 216 -14.96 11.30 7.20
C PHE A 216 -14.06 11.68 8.37
N ALA A 217 -14.68 11.95 9.51
CA ALA A 217 -14.03 12.17 10.80
C ALA A 217 -14.52 11.15 11.84
N VAL A 218 -13.68 10.86 12.83
CA VAL A 218 -14.00 9.92 13.90
C VAL A 218 -14.65 10.66 15.07
N GLU A 219 -15.69 10.08 15.66
CA GLU A 219 -16.29 10.59 16.89
C GLU A 219 -15.37 10.28 18.08
N THR A 220 -14.65 11.31 18.56
CA THR A 220 -13.64 11.17 19.61
C THR A 220 -14.23 10.76 20.96
N LYS A 221 -15.51 11.04 21.22
CA LYS A 221 -16.21 10.61 22.43
C LYS A 221 -16.25 9.09 22.57
N ASP A 222 -16.44 8.37 21.46
CA ASP A 222 -16.48 6.90 21.47
C ASP A 222 -15.09 6.33 21.81
N LEU A 223 -14.02 6.91 21.24
CA LEU A 223 -12.64 6.53 21.55
C LEU A 223 -12.23 6.87 22.99
N ASP A 224 -12.70 7.99 23.52
CA ASP A 224 -12.47 8.37 24.91
C ASP A 224 -13.11 7.36 25.88
N LEU A 225 -14.29 6.82 25.55
CA LEU A 225 -14.94 5.77 26.34
C LEU A 225 -14.16 4.45 26.30
N LEU A 226 -13.55 4.11 25.17
CA LEU A 226 -12.75 2.90 25.01
C LEU A 226 -11.38 2.98 25.71
N SER A 227 -10.84 4.20 25.87
CA SER A 227 -9.50 4.44 26.44
C SER A 227 -9.51 4.75 27.94
N ARG A 228 -10.63 5.24 28.48
CA ARG A 228 -10.73 5.69 29.88
C ARG A 228 -11.51 4.70 30.74
N GLY A 229 -11.13 4.63 32.03
CA GLY A 229 -11.82 3.81 33.03
C GLY A 229 -11.12 2.49 33.37
N ARG A 230 -11.74 1.68 34.24
CA ARG A 230 -11.18 0.40 34.73
C ARG A 230 -11.30 -0.75 33.73
N GLY A 231 -12.19 -0.63 32.75
CA GLY A 231 -12.41 -1.61 31.68
C GLY A 231 -11.94 -1.12 30.31
N ARG A 232 -10.82 -0.39 30.26
CA ARG A 232 -10.28 0.14 28.99
C ARG A 232 -9.93 -1.00 28.04
N THR A 233 -10.35 -0.88 26.79
CA THR A 233 -10.03 -1.82 25.70
C THR A 233 -8.79 -1.32 24.94
N ILE A 234 -8.67 0.00 24.78
CA ILE A 234 -7.54 0.62 24.09
C ILE A 234 -6.64 1.34 25.10
N SER A 235 -5.33 1.27 24.87
CA SER A 235 -4.34 1.92 25.74
C SER A 235 -4.26 3.42 25.44
N LYS A 236 -4.18 3.76 24.16
CA LYS A 236 -4.08 5.13 23.64
C LYS A 236 -4.58 5.17 22.19
N TYR A 237 -4.99 6.35 21.73
CA TYR A 237 -5.23 6.60 20.31
C TYR A 237 -4.61 7.93 19.90
N GLU A 238 -4.24 8.06 18.62
CA GLU A 238 -3.65 9.26 18.04
C GLU A 238 -4.21 9.48 16.64
N MET A 239 -4.59 10.73 16.35
CA MET A 239 -4.93 11.16 14.99
C MET A 239 -3.65 11.58 14.28
N ASN A 240 -3.19 10.78 13.33
CA ASN A 240 -1.98 11.02 12.59
C ASN A 240 -2.30 11.64 11.22
N LYS A 241 -1.95 12.92 11.07
CA LYS A 241 -2.01 13.66 9.80
C LYS A 241 -0.69 13.64 9.03
N ALA A 242 0.41 13.19 9.66
CA ALA A 242 1.76 13.26 9.10
C ALA A 242 2.15 12.01 8.29
N LEU A 243 1.57 10.84 8.60
CA LEU A 243 1.89 9.57 7.92
C LEU A 243 0.91 9.20 6.79
N SER A 244 -0.20 9.91 6.62
CA SER A 244 -1.21 9.64 5.59
C SER A 244 -1.85 10.92 5.09
N GLU A 245 -1.85 11.13 3.77
CA GLU A 245 -2.58 12.24 3.12
C GLU A 245 -4.08 12.20 3.39
N ARG A 246 -4.64 11.03 3.72
CA ARG A 246 -6.07 10.81 3.98
C ARG A 246 -6.47 10.98 5.45
N GLY A 247 -5.51 11.24 6.33
CA GLY A 247 -5.70 11.11 7.78
C GLY A 247 -5.74 9.64 8.21
N SER A 248 -5.08 9.34 9.32
CA SER A 248 -5.02 7.99 9.89
C SER A 248 -5.31 8.06 11.39
N LEU A 249 -6.07 7.10 11.90
CA LEU A 249 -6.27 6.87 13.32
C LEU A 249 -5.38 5.70 13.73
N ILE A 250 -4.48 5.94 14.69
CA ILE A 250 -3.62 4.92 15.27
C ILE A 250 -4.15 4.58 16.66
N ILE A 251 -4.46 3.31 16.88
CA ILE A 251 -4.91 2.78 18.17
C ILE A 251 -3.85 1.81 18.70
N TYR A 252 -3.48 1.97 19.97
CA TYR A 252 -2.52 1.13 20.67
C TYR A 252 -3.26 0.15 21.59
N LEU A 253 -2.98 -1.14 21.43
CA LEU A 253 -3.50 -2.21 22.28
C LEU A 253 -2.36 -2.76 23.15
N ASP A 254 -2.60 -2.93 24.44
CA ASP A 254 -1.59 -3.46 25.37
C ASP A 254 -1.25 -4.93 25.04
N LYS A 255 -2.26 -5.69 24.59
CA LYS A 255 -2.13 -7.07 24.10
C LYS A 255 -3.31 -7.41 23.20
N VAL A 256 -3.21 -8.49 22.42
CA VAL A 256 -4.35 -9.07 21.69
C VAL A 256 -4.48 -10.53 22.07
N SER A 257 -5.67 -10.94 22.50
CA SER A 257 -5.86 -12.32 22.97
C SER A 257 -5.80 -13.32 21.82
N HIS A 258 -5.22 -14.48 22.13
CA HIS A 258 -5.24 -15.65 21.24
C HIS A 258 -6.43 -16.60 21.49
N THR A 259 -7.27 -16.31 22.49
CA THR A 259 -8.41 -17.19 22.87
C THR A 259 -9.78 -16.57 22.60
N ARG A 260 -9.88 -15.24 22.62
CA ARG A 260 -11.13 -14.51 22.43
C ARG A 260 -10.91 -13.36 21.46
N PRO A 261 -11.82 -13.13 20.51
CA PRO A 261 -11.77 -11.94 19.68
C PRO A 261 -12.04 -10.71 20.54
N GLU A 262 -11.27 -9.66 20.29
CA GLU A 262 -11.44 -8.35 20.88
C GLU A 262 -12.12 -7.44 19.87
N GLU A 263 -13.23 -6.82 20.28
CA GLU A 263 -14.02 -5.95 19.44
C GLU A 263 -13.78 -4.48 19.81
N ILE A 264 -13.50 -3.67 18.79
CA ILE A 264 -13.33 -2.23 18.90
C ILE A 264 -14.29 -1.60 17.92
N ALA A 265 -15.23 -0.82 18.42
CA ALA A 265 -16.24 -0.17 17.60
C ALA A 265 -16.40 1.30 17.98
N PHE A 266 -16.42 2.17 16.96
CA PHE A 266 -16.62 3.61 17.13
C PHE A 266 -17.28 4.19 15.87
N ARG A 267 -17.91 5.35 16.02
CA ARG A 267 -18.61 6.00 14.91
C ARG A 267 -17.66 6.88 14.08
N ILE A 268 -17.89 6.86 12.78
CA ILE A 268 -17.31 7.78 11.81
C ILE A 268 -18.43 8.56 11.14
N LYS A 269 -18.25 9.87 11.01
CA LYS A 269 -19.23 10.80 10.47
C LYS A 269 -18.67 11.47 9.22
N GLN A 270 -19.50 11.59 8.19
CA GLN A 270 -19.16 12.36 7.00
C GLN A 270 -19.25 13.86 7.31
N GLU A 271 -18.13 14.56 7.23
CA GLU A 271 -18.05 16.03 7.35
C GLU A 271 -18.10 16.72 5.98
N MET A 272 -17.60 16.04 4.93
CA MET A 272 -17.60 16.55 3.57
C MET A 272 -18.18 15.52 2.59
N PRO A 273 -19.16 15.89 1.76
CA PRO A 273 -19.67 15.02 0.71
C PRO A 273 -18.59 14.80 -0.36
N VAL A 274 -18.35 13.54 -0.71
CA VAL A 274 -17.38 13.14 -1.75
C VAL A 274 -18.12 12.31 -2.78
N GLY A 275 -17.88 12.57 -4.07
CA GLY A 275 -18.58 11.92 -5.17
C GLY A 275 -18.24 10.43 -5.30
N VAL A 276 -16.96 10.11 -5.49
CA VAL A 276 -16.46 8.73 -5.57
C VAL A 276 -15.59 8.45 -4.36
N LEU A 277 -16.12 7.71 -3.40
CA LEU A 277 -15.37 7.29 -2.21
C LEU A 277 -14.37 6.19 -2.58
N GLN A 278 -13.12 6.41 -2.21
CA GLN A 278 -12.10 5.36 -2.29
C GLN A 278 -12.17 4.49 -1.03
N PRO A 279 -11.91 3.18 -1.15
CA PRO A 279 -11.83 2.29 -0.01
C PRO A 279 -10.71 2.72 0.94
N ALA A 280 -10.95 2.50 2.23
CA ALA A 280 -9.96 2.72 3.28
C ALA A 280 -9.53 1.38 3.88
N SER A 281 -8.39 1.37 4.57
CA SER A 281 -7.79 0.15 5.12
C SER A 281 -7.69 0.19 6.64
N VAL A 282 -7.93 -0.95 7.28
CA VAL A 282 -7.52 -1.22 8.66
C VAL A 282 -6.38 -2.22 8.61
N SER A 283 -5.30 -1.92 9.32
CA SER A 283 -4.18 -2.83 9.45
C SER A 283 -3.82 -3.09 10.90
N VAL A 284 -3.49 -4.35 11.22
CA VAL A 284 -3.01 -4.77 12.54
C VAL A 284 -1.64 -5.42 12.45
N TYR A 285 -0.76 -5.10 13.40
CA TYR A 285 0.56 -5.70 13.56
C TYR A 285 1.06 -5.59 15.00
N GLU A 286 1.94 -6.51 15.41
CA GLU A 286 2.66 -6.38 16.68
C GLU A 286 3.72 -5.27 16.55
N TYR A 287 3.93 -4.48 17.61
CA TYR A 287 4.86 -3.35 17.57
C TYR A 287 6.29 -3.75 17.20
N TYR A 288 6.72 -4.94 17.64
CA TYR A 288 8.06 -5.46 17.38
C TYR A 288 8.13 -6.38 16.15
N GLU A 289 7.00 -6.73 15.54
CA GLU A 289 6.93 -7.59 14.36
C GLU A 289 5.94 -7.02 13.33
N GLN A 290 6.49 -6.38 12.30
CA GLN A 290 5.72 -5.60 11.32
C GLN A 290 5.03 -6.45 10.24
N THR A 291 4.71 -7.71 10.49
CA THR A 291 3.86 -8.51 9.60
C THR A 291 2.43 -8.00 9.71
N ARG A 292 2.01 -7.17 8.75
CA ARG A 292 0.71 -6.49 8.77
C ARG A 292 -0.37 -7.37 8.15
N CYS A 293 -1.46 -7.57 8.90
CA CYS A 293 -2.72 -8.04 8.36
C CYS A 293 -3.55 -6.82 7.97
N VAL A 294 -3.94 -6.71 6.70
CA VAL A 294 -4.66 -5.55 6.15
C VAL A 294 -6.01 -6.00 5.61
N LYS A 295 -7.07 -5.28 5.99
CA LYS A 295 -8.43 -5.43 5.46
C LYS A 295 -8.93 -4.08 4.97
N PHE A 296 -9.75 -4.09 3.93
CA PHE A 296 -10.33 -2.86 3.38
C PHE A 296 -11.81 -2.78 3.70
N TYR A 297 -12.32 -1.56 3.84
CA TYR A 297 -13.72 -1.30 4.11
C TYR A 297 -14.24 -0.14 3.23
N HIS A 298 -15.51 -0.23 2.86
CA HIS A 298 -16.23 0.75 2.06
C HIS A 298 -17.74 0.63 2.36
N PRO A 299 -18.52 1.74 2.39
CA PRO A 299 -19.95 1.69 2.72
C PRO A 299 -20.78 0.79 1.80
N GLU A 300 -20.52 0.87 0.49
CA GLU A 300 -21.32 0.18 -0.53
C GLU A 300 -20.63 -1.06 -1.12
N ARG A 301 -19.37 -1.35 -0.74
CA ARG A 301 -18.54 -2.37 -1.41
C ARG A 301 -17.94 -3.34 -0.41
N GLU A 302 -18.12 -4.63 -0.64
CA GLU A 302 -17.49 -5.66 0.16
C GLU A 302 -15.95 -5.61 0.03
N ALA A 303 -15.27 -5.70 1.18
CA ALA A 303 -13.81 -5.75 1.28
C ALA A 303 -13.10 -4.61 0.53
N GLY A 304 -13.74 -3.44 0.40
CA GLY A 304 -13.18 -2.27 -0.27
C GLY A 304 -12.66 -2.53 -1.69
N LYS A 305 -13.24 -3.49 -2.42
CA LYS A 305 -12.82 -3.76 -3.81
C LYS A 305 -13.01 -2.52 -4.67
N LEU A 306 -11.98 -2.18 -5.44
CA LEU A 306 -12.12 -1.18 -6.52
C LEU A 306 -13.08 -1.75 -7.56
N LEU A 307 -13.93 -0.88 -8.11
CA LEU A 307 -14.70 -1.24 -9.29
C LEU A 307 -13.69 -1.51 -10.42
N GLN A 308 -13.83 -2.66 -11.07
CA GLN A 308 -13.00 -3.05 -12.20
C GLN A 308 -13.90 -3.54 -13.32
N LEU A 309 -13.61 -3.08 -14.53
CA LEU A 309 -14.22 -3.62 -15.73
C LEU A 309 -13.29 -4.70 -16.26
N CYS A 310 -13.65 -5.95 -15.99
CA CYS A 310 -12.85 -7.11 -16.36
C CYS A 310 -13.48 -7.81 -17.56
N ARG A 311 -12.67 -8.03 -18.60
CA ARG A 311 -13.00 -8.93 -19.71
C ARG A 311 -11.86 -9.93 -19.84
N ASP A 312 -12.19 -11.22 -19.67
CA ASP A 312 -11.21 -12.30 -19.50
C ASP A 312 -10.17 -11.97 -18.40
N ASN A 313 -8.89 -11.82 -18.78
CA ASN A 313 -7.77 -11.50 -17.88
C ASN A 313 -7.37 -10.01 -17.88
N ILE A 314 -8.08 -9.15 -18.62
CA ILE A 314 -7.77 -7.73 -18.72
C ILE A 314 -8.81 -6.94 -17.93
N CYS A 315 -8.37 -6.32 -16.83
CA CYS A 315 -9.21 -5.48 -15.97
C CYS A 315 -8.75 -4.03 -16.02
N THR A 316 -9.64 -3.13 -16.47
CA THR A 316 -9.45 -1.68 -16.36
C THR A 316 -10.08 -1.16 -15.07
N CYS A 317 -9.54 -0.05 -14.53
CA CYS A 317 -10.10 0.58 -13.35
C CYS A 317 -11.42 1.27 -13.73
N ALA A 318 -12.48 1.02 -12.97
CA ALA A 318 -13.82 1.56 -13.23
C ALA A 318 -14.22 2.65 -12.20
N GLU A 319 -13.25 3.32 -11.58
CA GLU A 319 -13.49 4.47 -10.69
C GLU A 319 -13.59 5.79 -11.47
N GLU A 320 -14.16 5.74 -12.67
CA GLU A 320 -14.40 6.93 -13.48
C GLU A 320 -15.79 7.51 -13.22
N ASN A 321 -15.93 8.81 -13.51
CA ASN A 321 -17.23 9.48 -13.46
C ASN A 321 -18.19 8.85 -14.47
N CYS A 322 -19.44 8.66 -14.06
CA CYS A 322 -20.48 8.17 -14.94
C CYS A 322 -20.79 9.17 -16.07
N SER A 323 -20.96 8.66 -17.28
CA SER A 323 -21.62 9.43 -18.34
C SER A 323 -23.11 9.58 -17.96
N MET A 324 -23.57 10.81 -17.73
CA MET A 324 -24.95 11.06 -17.34
C MET A 324 -25.87 11.13 -18.56
N GLN A 325 -27.02 10.45 -18.49
CA GLN A 325 -28.06 10.61 -19.50
C GLN A 325 -28.62 12.04 -19.43
N LYS A 326 -28.50 12.78 -20.53
CA LYS A 326 -29.11 14.11 -20.66
C LYS A 326 -30.62 13.96 -20.84
N LYS A 327 -31.38 14.11 -19.74
CA LYS A 327 -32.85 14.05 -19.72
C LYS A 327 -33.51 15.37 -20.13
N GLU A 328 -32.74 16.45 -20.23
CA GLU A 328 -33.18 17.78 -20.67
C GLU A 328 -33.35 17.87 -22.19
N LYS A 329 -34.25 18.75 -22.65
CA LYS A 329 -34.43 19.03 -24.07
C LYS A 329 -33.31 19.94 -24.58
N ILE A 330 -32.21 19.35 -25.03
CA ILE A 330 -31.09 20.07 -25.66
C ILE A 330 -31.45 20.40 -27.12
N PRO A 331 -31.26 21.65 -27.58
CA PRO A 331 -31.43 22.04 -28.98
C PRO A 331 -30.60 21.20 -29.94
N ASN A 332 -31.09 21.03 -31.18
CA ASN A 332 -30.36 20.26 -32.19
C ASN A 332 -29.03 20.90 -32.59
N ASP A 333 -28.94 22.23 -32.61
CA ASP A 333 -27.72 22.96 -32.96
C ASP A 333 -26.59 22.66 -31.96
N ASP A 334 -26.89 22.64 -30.66
CA ASP A 334 -25.93 22.29 -29.61
C ASP A 334 -25.46 20.84 -29.71
N ARG A 335 -26.38 19.91 -30.04
CA ARG A 335 -26.05 18.50 -30.26
C ARG A 335 -25.15 18.34 -31.48
N GLN A 336 -25.40 19.09 -32.54
CA GLN A 336 -24.58 19.07 -33.76
C GLN A 336 -23.19 19.65 -33.50
N ALA A 337 -23.10 20.76 -32.76
CA ALA A 337 -21.83 21.34 -32.33
C ALA A 337 -21.03 20.33 -31.48
N LYS A 338 -21.69 19.61 -30.57
CA LYS A 338 -21.04 18.58 -29.75
C LYS A 338 -20.53 17.39 -30.57
N ILE A 339 -21.28 16.91 -31.56
CA ILE A 339 -20.84 15.83 -32.47
C ILE A 339 -19.60 16.23 -33.27
N CYS A 340 -19.47 17.52 -33.58
CA CYS A 340 -18.32 18.08 -34.29
C CYS A 340 -17.14 18.45 -33.36
N GLU A 341 -17.24 18.24 -32.05
CA GLU A 341 -16.19 18.63 -31.11
C GLU A 341 -14.93 17.77 -31.26
N SER A 342 -13.79 18.44 -31.41
CA SER A 342 -12.46 17.84 -31.56
C SER A 342 -11.41 18.60 -30.77
N THR A 343 -11.68 18.88 -29.49
CA THR A 343 -10.71 19.54 -28.61
C THR A 343 -9.73 18.51 -28.05
N GLU A 344 -8.61 18.99 -27.49
CA GLU A 344 -7.58 18.11 -26.89
C GLU A 344 -8.11 17.36 -25.65
N THR A 345 -9.16 17.87 -25.01
CA THR A 345 -9.78 17.32 -23.80
C THR A 345 -11.13 16.61 -24.06
N SER A 346 -11.81 16.88 -25.17
CA SER A 346 -13.10 16.27 -25.53
C SER A 346 -13.19 16.08 -27.04
N LYS A 347 -13.18 14.81 -27.47
CA LYS A 347 -13.27 14.41 -28.88
C LYS A 347 -14.41 13.42 -29.05
N VAL A 348 -15.36 13.75 -29.93
CA VAL A 348 -16.42 12.83 -30.32
C VAL A 348 -16.01 12.19 -31.65
N ASP A 349 -15.67 10.91 -31.64
CA ASP A 349 -15.26 10.18 -32.84
C ASP A 349 -16.45 9.52 -33.53
N PHE A 350 -17.42 9.01 -32.76
CA PHE A 350 -18.62 8.36 -33.29
C PHE A 350 -19.91 8.90 -32.65
N ALA A 351 -21.02 8.81 -33.39
CA ALA A 351 -22.35 9.15 -32.92
C ALA A 351 -23.42 8.23 -33.56
N TYR A 352 -24.16 7.50 -32.73
CA TYR A 352 -25.10 6.46 -33.17
C TYR A 352 -26.47 6.63 -32.54
N LYS A 353 -27.52 6.50 -33.35
CA LYS A 353 -28.86 6.21 -32.84
C LYS A 353 -28.99 4.71 -32.65
N VAL A 354 -29.22 4.27 -31.42
CA VAL A 354 -29.27 2.86 -31.04
C VAL A 354 -30.62 2.48 -30.44
N LEU A 355 -31.00 1.22 -30.58
CA LEU A 355 -32.10 0.57 -29.87
C LEU A 355 -31.50 -0.34 -28.80
N VAL A 356 -31.92 -0.19 -27.54
CA VAL A 356 -31.52 -1.11 -26.47
C VAL A 356 -32.37 -2.37 -26.57
N GLU A 357 -31.75 -3.50 -26.92
CA GLU A 357 -32.43 -4.79 -27.09
C GLU A 357 -32.46 -5.59 -25.79
N GLU A 358 -31.43 -5.47 -24.97
CA GLU A 358 -31.27 -6.23 -23.73
C GLU A 358 -30.42 -5.44 -22.73
N VAL A 359 -30.80 -5.49 -21.46
CA VAL A 359 -30.02 -4.94 -20.33
C VAL A 359 -29.75 -6.09 -19.38
N VAL A 360 -28.48 -6.46 -19.24
CA VAL A 360 -28.04 -7.52 -18.32
C VAL A 360 -27.31 -6.83 -17.17
N GLU A 361 -27.90 -6.92 -15.99
CA GLU A 361 -27.30 -6.41 -14.77
C GLU A 361 -26.39 -7.46 -14.15
N GLU A 362 -25.12 -7.12 -13.93
CA GLU A 362 -24.16 -8.01 -13.27
C GLU A 362 -23.58 -7.36 -12.00
N LEU A 363 -22.83 -8.14 -11.22
CA LEU A 363 -22.25 -7.70 -9.95
C LEU A 363 -21.09 -6.69 -10.10
N SER A 364 -20.51 -6.57 -11.29
CA SER A 364 -19.39 -5.65 -11.56
C SER A 364 -19.69 -4.64 -12.66
N THR A 365 -20.30 -5.09 -13.74
CA THR A 365 -20.49 -4.31 -14.98
C THR A 365 -21.78 -4.69 -15.63
N ASP A 366 -22.66 -3.73 -15.87
CA ASP A 366 -23.87 -3.99 -16.61
C ASP A 366 -23.55 -4.01 -18.11
N SER A 367 -24.15 -4.95 -18.83
CA SER A 367 -24.01 -5.04 -20.27
C SER A 367 -25.33 -4.71 -20.96
N HIS A 368 -25.26 -3.73 -21.86
CA HIS A 368 -26.39 -3.25 -22.64
C HIS A 368 -26.17 -3.69 -24.08
N LYS A 369 -26.97 -4.65 -24.53
CA LYS A 369 -26.97 -5.07 -25.92
C LYS A 369 -27.79 -4.09 -26.72
N VAL A 370 -27.15 -3.39 -27.66
CA VAL A 370 -27.81 -2.39 -28.48
C VAL A 370 -27.65 -2.70 -29.95
N LYS A 371 -28.66 -2.35 -30.74
CA LYS A 371 -28.63 -2.41 -32.20
C LYS A 371 -28.50 -0.99 -32.76
N VAL A 372 -27.50 -0.78 -33.61
CA VAL A 372 -27.31 0.52 -34.26
C VAL A 372 -28.33 0.68 -35.39
N LEU A 373 -29.21 1.67 -35.25
CA LEU A 373 -30.25 1.96 -36.23
C LEU A 373 -29.80 2.99 -37.27
N ASP A 374 -29.05 4.00 -36.85
CA ASP A 374 -28.62 5.09 -37.72
C ASP A 374 -27.23 5.61 -37.29
N PRO A 375 -26.18 5.44 -38.11
CA PRO A 375 -24.88 6.01 -37.87
C PRO A 375 -24.82 7.46 -38.36
N ILE A 376 -24.90 8.40 -37.42
CA ILE A 376 -24.83 9.85 -37.70
C ILE A 376 -23.37 10.27 -37.96
N LYS A 377 -22.43 9.66 -37.23
CA LYS A 377 -20.98 9.82 -37.41
C LYS A 377 -20.31 8.48 -37.17
N GLU A 378 -19.60 7.97 -38.18
CA GLU A 378 -18.83 6.74 -38.05
C GLU A 378 -17.44 7.04 -37.47
N GLY A 379 -17.04 6.24 -36.47
CA GLY A 379 -15.70 6.30 -35.88
C GLY A 379 -14.66 5.56 -36.75
N SER A 380 -13.38 5.73 -36.43
CA SER A 380 -12.31 5.07 -37.20
C SER A 380 -12.18 3.58 -36.87
N LEU A 381 -12.64 3.17 -35.67
CA LEU A 381 -12.49 1.79 -35.18
C LEU A 381 -13.69 0.88 -35.46
N ASP A 382 -14.91 1.41 -35.54
CA ASP A 382 -16.14 0.64 -35.76
C ASP A 382 -16.75 0.88 -37.15
N VAL A 383 -16.35 0.05 -38.11
CA VAL A 383 -16.68 0.21 -39.54
C VAL A 383 -18.00 -0.50 -39.90
N GLY A 384 -18.90 0.24 -40.56
CA GLY A 384 -20.20 -0.24 -41.00
C GLY A 384 -21.08 -0.76 -39.85
N PRO A 385 -21.42 0.08 -38.86
CA PRO A 385 -22.17 -0.32 -37.67
C PRO A 385 -23.67 -0.53 -37.93
N LEU A 386 -24.21 -0.03 -39.05
CA LEU A 386 -25.64 -0.07 -39.38
C LEU A 386 -26.23 -1.48 -39.25
N ASN A 387 -27.34 -1.60 -38.52
CA ASN A 387 -28.07 -2.83 -38.21
C ASN A 387 -27.28 -3.92 -37.47
N LYS A 388 -26.05 -3.65 -37.02
CA LYS A 388 -25.26 -4.58 -36.22
C LYS A 388 -25.51 -4.38 -34.73
N GLN A 389 -25.29 -5.46 -33.97
CA GLN A 389 -25.34 -5.44 -32.52
C GLN A 389 -24.00 -5.01 -31.93
N ARG A 390 -24.05 -4.22 -30.86
CA ARG A 390 -22.91 -3.78 -30.04
C ARG A 390 -23.26 -4.00 -28.58
N ILE A 391 -22.23 -4.23 -27.76
CA ILE A 391 -22.38 -4.34 -26.31
C ILE A 391 -21.75 -3.10 -25.70
N PHE A 392 -22.56 -2.33 -24.98
CA PHE A 392 -22.11 -1.21 -24.17
C PHE A 392 -21.97 -1.67 -22.73
N LEU A 393 -20.87 -1.34 -22.10
CA LEU A 393 -20.63 -1.67 -20.70
C LEU A 393 -20.82 -0.41 -19.87
N SER A 394 -21.52 -0.53 -18.75
CA SER A 394 -21.63 0.54 -17.76
C SER A 394 -21.36 0.03 -16.36
N TYR A 395 -20.99 0.94 -15.46
CA TYR A 395 -20.72 0.59 -14.08
C TYR A 395 -22.01 0.51 -13.26
N GLN A 396 -22.02 -0.32 -12.22
CA GLN A 396 -23.16 -0.48 -11.32
C GLN A 396 -23.58 0.85 -10.66
N HIS A 397 -22.62 1.68 -10.24
CA HIS A 397 -22.91 3.00 -9.66
C HIS A 397 -23.46 4.00 -10.68
N CYS A 398 -23.42 3.69 -11.98
CA CYS A 398 -23.97 4.51 -13.05
C CYS A 398 -25.39 4.13 -13.46
N ARG A 399 -26.01 3.08 -12.88
CA ARG A 399 -27.36 2.63 -13.25
C ARG A 399 -28.39 3.76 -13.17
N GLU A 400 -28.41 4.48 -12.06
CA GLU A 400 -29.34 5.59 -11.86
C GLU A 400 -29.07 6.74 -12.84
N ALA A 401 -27.81 7.10 -13.05
CA ALA A 401 -27.40 8.18 -13.93
C ALA A 401 -27.68 7.89 -15.42
N LEU A 402 -27.57 6.63 -15.85
CA LEU A 402 -27.78 6.20 -17.24
C LEU A 402 -29.24 5.84 -17.53
N SER A 403 -29.93 5.17 -16.60
CA SER A 403 -31.35 4.79 -16.72
C SER A 403 -31.73 4.24 -18.11
N LEU A 404 -30.90 3.38 -18.71
CA LEU A 404 -31.21 2.80 -20.02
C LEU A 404 -32.30 1.73 -19.89
N GLU A 405 -33.32 1.82 -20.72
CA GLU A 405 -34.47 0.92 -20.69
C GLU A 405 -34.53 0.07 -21.97
N GLN A 406 -34.87 -1.21 -21.79
CA GLN A 406 -35.09 -2.13 -22.89
C GLN A 406 -36.23 -1.65 -23.81
N GLY A 407 -36.01 -1.72 -25.12
CA GLY A 407 -36.98 -1.32 -26.14
C GLY A 407 -37.01 0.18 -26.47
N LYS A 408 -36.23 1.02 -25.78
CA LYS A 408 -36.11 2.46 -26.08
C LYS A 408 -34.92 2.76 -27.00
N THR A 409 -35.04 3.86 -27.73
CA THR A 409 -33.96 4.37 -28.60
C THR A 409 -33.21 5.52 -27.96
N TYR A 410 -31.88 5.52 -28.09
CA TYR A 410 -30.99 6.51 -27.52
C TYR A 410 -30.00 7.04 -28.56
N LEU A 411 -29.50 8.26 -28.36
CA LEU A 411 -28.35 8.80 -29.09
C LEU A 411 -27.11 8.64 -28.22
N LEU A 412 -26.14 7.87 -28.72
CA LEU A 412 -24.84 7.67 -28.07
C LEU A 412 -23.75 8.42 -28.83
N MET A 413 -22.84 9.04 -28.10
CA MET A 413 -21.66 9.74 -28.63
C MET A 413 -20.46 9.35 -27.78
N GLY A 414 -19.30 9.11 -28.38
CA GLY A 414 -18.09 8.71 -27.66
C GLY A 414 -16.81 8.88 -28.47
N SER A 415 -15.68 8.54 -27.86
CA SER A 415 -14.37 8.54 -28.52
C SER A 415 -13.94 7.12 -28.90
N ASP A 416 -13.10 7.00 -29.92
CA ASP A 416 -12.47 5.74 -30.30
C ASP A 416 -11.65 5.12 -29.14
N LYS A 417 -11.20 5.92 -28.17
CA LYS A 417 -10.53 5.44 -26.94
C LYS A 417 -11.43 4.55 -26.06
N ASP A 418 -12.74 4.73 -26.15
CA ASP A 418 -13.74 4.02 -25.36
C ASP A 418 -14.09 2.64 -25.97
N ILE A 419 -13.61 2.36 -27.19
CA ILE A 419 -13.91 1.13 -27.91
C ILE A 419 -12.87 0.06 -27.56
N HIS A 420 -13.33 -1.01 -26.92
CA HIS A 420 -12.53 -2.21 -26.70
C HIS A 420 -12.76 -3.24 -27.82
N ARG A 421 -11.78 -3.42 -28.71
CA ARG A 421 -11.81 -4.47 -29.74
C ARG A 421 -11.59 -5.85 -29.12
N ASP A 422 -12.39 -6.80 -29.57
CA ASP A 422 -12.23 -8.21 -29.23
C ASP A 422 -11.60 -8.92 -30.44
N ASP A 423 -10.27 -8.87 -30.53
CA ASP A 423 -9.53 -9.45 -31.66
C ASP A 423 -9.70 -10.98 -31.76
N LYS A 424 -10.31 -11.62 -30.76
CA LYS A 424 -10.61 -13.07 -30.74
C LYS A 424 -11.94 -13.47 -31.38
N LYS A 425 -12.83 -12.52 -31.72
CA LYS A 425 -14.13 -12.81 -32.37
C LYS A 425 -14.17 -12.55 -33.88
N ASN A 426 -13.03 -12.27 -34.50
CA ASN A 426 -12.88 -12.14 -35.96
C ASN A 426 -12.43 -13.46 -36.64
N THR A 427 -13.00 -14.59 -36.24
CA THR A 427 -12.97 -15.86 -37.01
C THR A 427 -14.37 -16.33 -37.29
#